data_AF-A0A953S3M5-F1
#
_entry.id   AF-A0A953S3M5-F1
#
_cell.length_a   1.000
_cell.length_b   1.000
_cell.length_c   1.000
_cell.angle_alpha   90.00
_cell.angle_beta   90.00
_cell.angle_gamma   90.00
#
_symmetry.space_group_name_H-M   'P 1'
#
loop_
_entity.id
_entity.type
_entity.pdbx_description
1 polymer ?
#
loop_
_entity_poly.entity_id
_entity_poly.type
_entity_poly.pdbx_seq_one_letter_code
_entity_poly.pdbx_strand_id
1 'polypeptide(L)'
;MEVHLAPDLEKKLNDLAAESGRGTDELLQDALAGYLDEQAQTRDMLSSRYDDLKSGRVKPIDGEEAFARLKAKTEEQRNRRS
;
A
#
# COMPACT_ATOMS: atom_id res chain seq x y z
N MET A 1 3.15 22.71 -12.56
CA MET A 1 1.74 22.42 -12.24
C MET A 1 1.44 23.18 -10.97
N GLU A 2 0.39 24.00 -10.94
CA GLU A 2 -0.05 24.63 -9.69
C GLU A 2 -1.06 23.71 -9.01
N VAL A 3 -0.88 23.48 -7.69
CA VAL A 3 -1.74 22.61 -6.90
C VAL A 3 -2.32 23.46 -5.77
N HIS A 4 -3.65 23.58 -5.73
CA HIS A 4 -4.34 24.29 -4.66
C HIS A 4 -4.64 23.33 -3.51
N LEU A 5 -4.04 23.60 -2.35
CA LEU A 5 -4.25 22.82 -1.14
C LEU A 5 -5.38 23.42 -0.31
N ALA A 6 -6.05 22.57 0.48
CA ALA A 6 -6.93 23.07 1.52
C ALA A 6 -6.10 23.86 2.56
N PRO A 7 -6.63 24.95 3.15
CA PRO A 7 -5.86 25.81 4.06
C PRO A 7 -5.20 25.06 5.22
N ASP A 8 -5.90 24.07 5.78
CA ASP A 8 -5.36 23.24 6.87
C ASP A 8 -4.18 22.37 6.43
N LEU A 9 -4.20 21.89 5.18
CA LEU A 9 -3.11 21.08 4.63
C LEU A 9 -1.91 21.95 4.26
N GLU A 10 -2.15 23.14 3.71
CA GLU A 10 -1.12 24.13 3.43
C GLU A 10 -0.39 24.55 4.72
N LYS A 11 -1.14 24.82 5.79
CA LYS A 11 -0.55 25.11 7.10
C LYS A 11 0.35 23.98 7.59
N LYS A 12 -0.12 22.73 7.54
CA LYS A 12 0.68 21.57 7.96
C LYS A 12 1.95 21.39 7.12
N LEU A 13 1.88 21.64 5.82
CA LEU A 13 3.04 21.57 4.94
C LEU A 13 4.07 22.65 5.27
N ASN A 14 3.60 23.88 5.54
CA ASN A 14 4.48 24.98 5.95
C ASN A 14 5.13 24.73 7.31
N ASP A 15 4.37 24.23 8.30
CA ASP A 15 4.91 23.87 9.61
C ASP A 15 5.98 22.77 9.48
N LEU A 16 5.72 21.73 8.68
CA LEU A 16 6.67 20.66 8.42
C LEU A 16 7.93 21.15 7.69
N ALA A 17 7.79 22.08 6.74
CA ALA A 17 8.91 22.72 6.06
C ALA A 17 9.79 23.51 7.04
N ALA A 18 9.16 24.27 7.94
CA ALA A 18 9.87 25.01 8.97
C ALA A 18 10.62 24.10 9.96
N GLU A 19 10.02 22.98 10.36
CA GLU A 19 10.62 22.00 11.27
C GLU A 19 11.76 21.20 10.62
N SER A 20 11.59 20.79 9.36
CA SER A 20 12.58 19.97 8.64
C SER A 20 13.69 20.78 7.98
N GLY A 21 13.50 22.08 7.81
CA GLY A 21 14.40 22.94 7.03
C GLY A 21 14.35 22.67 5.52
N ARG A 22 13.41 21.84 5.06
CA ARG A 22 13.23 21.47 3.65
C ARG A 22 12.20 22.38 2.99
N GLY A 23 12.30 22.54 1.67
CA GLY A 23 11.30 23.29 0.90
C GLY A 23 9.95 22.57 0.89
N THR A 24 8.85 23.32 0.89
CA THR A 24 7.48 22.78 0.76
C THR A 24 7.30 21.98 -0.53
N ASP A 25 7.90 22.44 -1.63
CA ASP A 25 7.88 21.75 -2.93
C ASP A 25 8.60 20.40 -2.87
N GLU A 26 9.74 20.34 -2.17
CA GLU A 26 10.54 19.12 -2.02
C GLU A 26 9.78 18.09 -1.18
N LEU A 27 9.20 18.51 -0.06
CA LEU A 27 8.38 17.65 0.80
C LEU A 27 7.15 17.12 0.08
N LEU A 28 6.49 17.97 -0.72
CA LEU A 28 5.32 17.57 -1.48
C LEU A 28 5.68 16.59 -2.60
N GLN A 29 6.80 16.82 -3.29
CA GLN A 29 7.29 15.92 -4.34
C GLN A 29 7.63 14.54 -3.78
N ASP A 30 8.34 14.47 -2.66
CA ASP A 30 8.66 13.20 -1.99
C ASP A 30 7.41 12.43 -1.56
N ALA A 31 6.45 13.13 -0.94
CA ALA A 31 5.21 12.52 -0.50
C ALA A 31 4.39 11.96 -1.68
N LEU A 32 4.32 12.71 -2.78
CA LEU A 32 3.62 12.27 -4.00
C LEU A 32 4.36 11.13 -4.69
N ALA A 33 5.69 11.18 -4.77
CA ALA A 33 6.48 10.08 -5.32
C ALA A 33 6.23 8.77 -4.55
N GLY A 34 6.31 8.82 -3.22
CA GLY A 34 6.01 7.66 -2.37
C GLY A 34 4.59 7.13 -2.58
N TYR A 35 3.58 8.01 -2.60
CA TYR A 35 2.19 7.62 -2.86
C TYR A 35 2.03 6.92 -4.22
N LEU A 36 2.62 7.49 -5.28
CA LEU A 36 2.53 6.94 -6.63
C LEU A 36 3.25 5.59 -6.75
N ASP A 37 4.40 5.43 -6.10
CA ASP A 37 5.15 4.17 -6.08
C ASP A 37 4.36 3.06 -5.37
N GLU A 38 3.78 3.36 -4.21
CA GLU A 38 2.91 2.41 -3.48
C GLU A 38 1.66 2.03 -4.30
N GLN A 39 1.07 3.02 -4.98
CA GLN A 39 -0.09 2.81 -5.85
C GLN A 39 0.25 1.91 -7.04
N ALA A 40 1.39 2.17 -7.70
CA ALA A 40 1.88 1.36 -8.81
C ALA A 40 2.20 -0.06 -8.36
N GLN A 41 2.92 -0.24 -7.24
CA GLN A 41 3.25 -1.56 -6.71
C GLN A 41 1.99 -2.37 -6.38
N THR A 42 1.00 -1.75 -5.74
CA THR A 42 -0.27 -2.39 -5.40
C THR A 42 -1.02 -2.82 -6.66
N ARG A 43 -1.10 -1.93 -7.66
CA ARG A 43 -1.75 -2.22 -8.93
C ARG A 43 -1.07 -3.38 -9.65
N ASP A 44 0.25 -3.39 -9.69
CA ASP A 44 1.02 -4.43 -10.39
C ASP A 44 0.88 -5.80 -9.69
N MET A 45 0.89 -5.81 -8.36
CA MET A 45 0.60 -7.03 -7.59
C MET A 45 -0.79 -7.58 -7.91
N LEU A 46 -1.83 -6.73 -7.93
CA LEU A 46 -3.19 -7.17 -8.21
C LEU A 46 -3.39 -7.60 -9.66
N SER A 47 -2.82 -6.84 -10.61
CA SER A 47 -2.94 -7.11 -12.05
C SER A 47 -2.24 -8.42 -12.42
N SER A 48 -1.03 -8.65 -11.91
CA SER A 48 -0.29 -9.90 -12.16
C SER A 48 -1.04 -11.12 -11.63
N ARG A 49 -1.67 -11.03 -10.46
CA ARG A 49 -2.50 -12.12 -9.90
C ARG A 49 -3.76 -12.37 -10.72
N TYR A 50 -4.38 -11.31 -11.22
CA TYR A 50 -5.50 -11.44 -12.15
C TYR A 50 -5.09 -12.13 -13.45
N ASP A 51 -3.95 -11.74 -14.03
CA ASP A 51 -3.43 -12.35 -15.26
C ASP A 51 -3.03 -13.82 -15.05
N ASP A 52 -2.45 -14.16 -13.90
CA ASP A 52 -2.16 -15.54 -13.50
C ASP A 52 -3.46 -16.39 -13.45
N LEU A 53 -4.53 -15.84 -12.87
CA LEU A 53 -5.83 -16.51 -12.81
C LEU A 53 -6.44 -16.67 -14.21
N LYS A 54 -6.43 -15.60 -15.01
CA LYS A 54 -6.99 -15.57 -16.36
C LYS A 54 -6.27 -16.52 -17.31
N SER A 55 -4.94 -16.61 -17.19
CA SER A 55 -4.11 -17.51 -18.00
C SER A 55 -4.18 -18.97 -17.53
N GLY A 56 -4.80 -19.25 -16.39
CA GLY A 56 -4.82 -20.58 -15.78
C GLY A 56 -3.49 -21.02 -15.18
N ARG A 57 -2.51 -20.09 -15.05
CA ARG A 57 -1.21 -20.37 -14.41
C ARG A 57 -1.37 -20.75 -12.95
N VAL A 58 -2.38 -20.20 -12.28
CA VAL A 58 -2.75 -20.56 -10.91
C VAL A 58 -4.13 -21.21 -10.86
N LYS A 59 -4.28 -22.21 -10.01
CA LYS A 59 -5.55 -22.91 -9.81
C LYS A 59 -6.38 -22.15 -8.75
N PRO A 60 -7.62 -21.72 -9.07
CA PRO A 60 -8.53 -21.19 -8.06
C PRO A 60 -8.80 -22.20 -6.96
N ILE A 61 -8.99 -21.71 -5.74
CA ILE A 61 -9.36 -22.50 -4.56
C ILE A 61 -10.70 -21.96 -4.07
N ASP A 62 -11.55 -22.84 -3.54
CA ASP A 62 -12.77 -22.42 -2.87
C ASP A 62 -12.47 -21.45 -1.71
N GLY A 63 -13.33 -20.46 -1.51
CA GLY A 63 -13.12 -19.40 -0.53
C GLY A 63 -13.12 -19.90 0.91
N GLU A 64 -14.05 -20.80 1.26
CA GLU A 64 -14.12 -21.38 2.61
C GLU A 64 -12.92 -22.28 2.87
N GLU A 65 -12.51 -23.06 1.86
CA GLU A 65 -11.30 -23.86 1.94
C GLU A 65 -10.04 -22.99 2.14
N ALA A 66 -9.91 -21.89 1.40
CA ALA A 66 -8.79 -20.97 1.56
C ALA A 66 -8.75 -20.36 2.96
N PHE A 67 -9.90 -19.95 3.51
CA PHE A 67 -10.01 -19.38 4.84
C PHE A 67 -9.69 -20.40 5.95
N ALA A 68 -10.17 -21.64 5.83
CA ALA A 68 -9.86 -22.72 6.75
C ALA A 68 -8.35 -23.01 6.81
N ARG A 69 -7.68 -23.04 5.65
CA ARG A 69 -6.21 -23.22 5.56
C ARG A 69 -5.46 -22.09 6.25
N LEU A 70 -5.90 -20.84 6.10
CA LEU A 70 -5.28 -19.69 6.77
C LEU A 70 -5.43 -19.78 8.29
N LYS A 71 -6.61 -20.12 8.80
CA LYS A 71 -6.84 -20.32 10.24
C LYS A 71 -5.95 -21.40 10.82
N ALA A 72 -5.91 -22.58 10.19
CA ALA A 72 -5.09 -23.69 10.64
C ALA A 72 -3.60 -23.29 10.74
N LYS A 73 -3.09 -22.59 9.72
CA LYS A 73 -1.71 -22.07 9.73
C LYS A 73 -1.45 -21.10 10.89
N THR A 74 -2.40 -20.23 11.21
CA THR A 74 -2.29 -19.30 12.35
C THR A 74 -2.32 -20.04 13.69
N GLU A 75 -3.16 -21.05 13.84
CA GLU A 75 -3.24 -21.87 15.06
C GLU A 75 -1.96 -22.67 15.30
N GLU A 76 -1.42 -23.30 14.24
CA GLU A 76 -0.12 -23.99 14.32
C GLU A 76 1.00 -23.03 14.76
N GLN A 77 1.02 -21.80 14.25
CA GLN A 77 2.02 -20.80 14.64
C GLN A 77 1.87 -20.38 16.10
N ARG A 78 0.65 -20.29 16.64
CA ARG A 78 0.42 -20.00 18.05
C ARG A 78 0.88 -21.15 18.94
N ASN A 79 0.55 -22.39 18.58
CA ASN A 79 0.93 -23.57 19.36
C ASN A 79 2.44 -23.83 19.36
N ARG A 80 3.18 -23.36 18.35
CA ARG A 80 4.65 -23.41 18.33
C ARG A 80 5.32 -22.38 19.25
N ARG A 81 4.57 -21.37 19.72
CA ARG A 81 5.06 -20.27 20.55
C ARG A 81 4.67 -20.42 22.03
N SER A 82 3.83 -21.39 22.36
CA SER A 82 3.46 -21.80 23.73
C SER A 82 4.34 -22.95 24.21
#